data_AF-A0A7X6RTC8-F1
#
_entry.id   AF-A0A7X6RTC8-F1
#
_cell.length_a   1.000
_cell.length_b   1.000
_cell.length_c   1.000
_cell.angle_alpha   90.00
_cell.angle_beta   90.00
_cell.angle_gamma   90.00
#
_symmetry.space_group_name_H-M   'P 1'
#
loop_
_entity.id
_entity.type
_entity.pdbx_description
1 polymer ?
#
loop_
_entity_poly.entity_id
_entity_poly.type
_entity_poly.pdbx_seq_one_letter_code
_entity_poly.pdbx_strand_id
1 'polypeptide(L)'
;MDTVEGRPCQLTVCRGCCCGTRKKVPGVDHKAQLARLRAIDDHSGRSVPVRISKCLGICFQANVVVVQPSSAGRAAGGRPVWLGEVTEDKLVEAVDDWIFEGGPGIAPLPAVLADHVTSKDAKKPKKRKKPKHSKAAKKERRKEKRGDAARPDEDGGKAGKKGRKSKKDGKSKKDGKKTKAGKSTKDGKGGRSGKD
;
A
#
# COMPACT_ATOMS: atom_id res chain seq x y z
N MET A 1 5.43 -45.72 -5.46
CA MET A 1 4.28 -45.34 -6.31
C MET A 1 4.30 -43.84 -6.42
N ASP A 2 5.27 -43.31 -7.18
CA ASP A 2 5.46 -41.88 -7.42
C ASP A 2 4.49 -41.47 -8.53
N THR A 3 3.23 -41.24 -8.17
CA THR A 3 2.31 -40.53 -9.06
C THR A 3 2.85 -39.11 -9.17
N VAL A 4 3.40 -38.77 -10.34
CA VAL A 4 3.86 -37.42 -10.73
C VAL A 4 3.03 -36.36 -10.02
N GLU A 5 3.55 -35.85 -8.90
CA GLU A 5 2.81 -34.91 -8.08
C GLU A 5 2.72 -33.62 -8.87
N GLY A 6 1.53 -33.37 -9.44
CA GLY A 6 1.31 -32.20 -10.26
C GLY A 6 1.64 -30.91 -9.50
N ARG A 7 1.77 -29.81 -10.24
CA ARG A 7 2.16 -28.52 -9.66
C ARG A 7 1.23 -28.14 -8.49
N PRO A 8 1.76 -27.65 -7.36
CA PRO A 8 0.95 -27.18 -6.25
C PRO A 8 0.16 -25.93 -6.66
N CYS A 9 -0.71 -25.47 -5.77
CA CYS A 9 -1.30 -24.14 -5.87
C CYS A 9 -0.20 -23.08 -5.98
N GLN A 10 -0.52 -21.93 -6.56
CA GLN A 10 0.41 -20.80 -6.64
C GLN A 10 -0.30 -19.51 -6.28
N LEU A 11 0.41 -18.61 -5.59
CA LEU A 11 -0.11 -17.32 -5.20
C LEU A 11 0.49 -16.22 -6.06
N THR A 12 -0.34 -15.27 -6.47
CA THR A 12 0.12 -13.99 -7.02
C THR A 12 -0.40 -12.84 -6.19
N VAL A 13 0.51 -12.06 -5.59
CA VAL A 13 0.17 -10.97 -4.67
C VAL A 13 0.49 -9.63 -5.32
N CYS A 14 -0.49 -8.72 -5.34
CA CYS A 14 -0.30 -7.36 -5.85
C CYS A 14 0.34 -6.47 -4.77
N ARG A 15 1.60 -6.06 -4.99
CA ARG A 15 2.37 -5.15 -4.11
C ARG A 15 2.85 -3.91 -4.87
N GLY A 16 1.96 -3.37 -5.70
CA GLY A 16 2.19 -2.19 -6.53
C GLY A 16 2.08 -0.85 -5.82
N CYS A 17 2.27 0.23 -6.58
CA CYS A 17 2.08 1.59 -6.09
C CYS A 17 0.66 1.86 -5.53
N CYS A 18 -0.34 1.11 -6.01
CA CYS A 18 -1.75 1.27 -5.60
C CYS A 18 -2.22 0.23 -4.56
N CYS A 19 -1.56 -0.92 -4.45
CA CYS A 19 -2.00 -2.06 -3.61
C CYS A 19 -0.87 -2.47 -2.66
N GLY A 20 -1.17 -2.62 -1.37
CA GLY A 20 -0.15 -2.96 -0.37
C GLY A 20 0.69 -1.77 0.09
N THR A 21 0.11 -0.56 0.10
CA THR A 21 0.72 0.62 0.70
C THR A 21 -0.10 1.10 1.89
N ARG A 22 0.59 1.59 2.93
CA ARG A 22 -0.04 2.20 4.12
C ARG A 22 -1.01 3.34 3.77
N LYS A 23 -0.80 4.00 2.63
CA LYS A 23 -1.71 5.05 2.13
C LYS A 23 -3.04 4.48 1.65
N LYS A 24 -3.03 3.33 0.98
CA LYS A 24 -4.24 2.67 0.47
C LYS A 24 -4.96 1.93 1.59
N VAL A 25 -4.20 1.22 2.44
CA VAL A 25 -4.72 0.48 3.58
C VAL A 25 -3.88 0.80 4.82
N PRO A 26 -4.29 1.79 5.62
CA PRO A 26 -3.63 2.07 6.89
C PRO A 26 -3.87 0.93 7.89
N GLY A 27 -2.93 0.71 8.80
CA GLY A 27 -3.05 -0.28 9.88
C GLY A 27 -2.63 -1.71 9.52
N VAL A 28 -2.43 -2.04 8.24
CA VAL A 28 -1.99 -3.38 7.81
C VAL A 28 -0.48 -3.42 7.62
N ASP A 29 0.16 -4.40 8.27
CA ASP A 29 1.56 -4.74 7.97
C ASP A 29 1.64 -5.63 6.71
N HIS A 30 1.83 -4.98 5.57
CA HIS A 30 1.95 -5.68 4.29
C HIS A 30 3.20 -6.56 4.18
N LYS A 31 4.27 -6.26 4.94
CA LYS A 31 5.49 -7.06 4.91
C LYS A 31 5.29 -8.35 5.70
N ALA A 32 4.75 -8.25 6.92
CA ALA A 32 4.41 -9.41 7.73
C ALA A 32 3.38 -10.31 7.02
N GLN A 33 2.34 -9.71 6.44
CA GLN A 33 1.36 -10.46 5.65
C GLN A 33 2.00 -11.20 4.47
N LEU A 34 2.91 -10.56 3.72
CA LEU A 34 3.59 -11.21 2.60
C LEU A 34 4.53 -12.33 3.07
N ALA A 35 5.17 -12.18 4.24
CA ALA A 35 5.98 -13.24 4.84
C ALA A 35 5.12 -14.46 5.20
N ARG A 36 3.96 -14.25 5.82
CA ARG A 36 3.00 -15.34 6.11
C ARG A 36 2.55 -16.05 4.84
N LEU A 37 2.15 -15.31 3.79
CA LEU A 37 1.75 -15.93 2.52
C LEU A 37 2.87 -16.76 1.86
N ARG A 38 4.14 -16.40 2.09
CA ARG A 38 5.31 -17.13 1.58
C ARG A 38 5.66 -18.38 2.40
N ALA A 39 5.15 -18.48 3.61
CA ALA A 39 5.35 -19.62 4.49
C ALA A 39 4.24 -20.66 4.39
N ILE A 40 3.26 -20.46 3.49
CA ILE A 40 2.19 -21.42 3.24
C ILE A 40 2.75 -22.66 2.55
N ASP A 41 2.38 -23.82 3.09
CA ASP A 41 2.64 -25.14 2.52
C ASP A 41 1.31 -25.80 2.13
N ASP A 42 1.31 -26.68 1.13
CA ASP A 42 0.13 -27.49 0.80
C ASP A 42 0.00 -28.72 1.73
N HIS A 43 -1.08 -29.50 1.63
CA HIS A 43 -1.25 -30.73 2.44
C HIS A 43 -0.14 -31.77 2.27
N SER A 44 0.65 -31.70 1.19
CA SER A 44 1.81 -32.56 0.96
C SER A 44 3.11 -32.00 1.56
N GLY A 45 3.05 -30.88 2.28
CA GLY A 45 4.20 -30.22 2.88
C GLY A 45 5.09 -29.49 1.87
N ARG A 46 4.58 -29.20 0.66
CA ARG A 46 5.34 -28.45 -0.35
C ARG A 46 5.05 -26.97 -0.24
N SER A 47 6.12 -26.17 -0.25
CA SER A 47 6.01 -24.72 -0.23
C SER A 47 5.29 -24.18 -1.47
N VAL A 48 4.31 -23.31 -1.22
CA VAL A 48 3.46 -22.71 -2.25
C VAL A 48 4.18 -21.54 -2.92
N PRO A 49 4.44 -21.60 -4.25
CA PRO A 49 5.14 -20.52 -4.92
C PRO A 49 4.36 -19.20 -4.86
N VAL A 50 5.00 -18.15 -4.33
CA VAL A 50 4.43 -16.80 -4.25
C VAL A 50 5.11 -15.84 -5.22
N ARG A 51 4.36 -15.39 -6.23
CA ARG A 51 4.78 -14.35 -7.17
C ARG A 51 4.31 -12.97 -6.72
N ILE A 52 5.22 -12.01 -6.69
CA ILE A 52 4.84 -10.60 -6.47
C ILE A 52 4.60 -9.92 -7.81
N SER A 53 3.42 -9.34 -7.98
CA SER A 53 3.11 -8.48 -9.13
C SER A 53 3.15 -7.00 -8.74
N LYS A 54 3.68 -6.17 -9.65
CA LYS A 54 3.64 -4.71 -9.53
C LYS A 54 2.24 -4.15 -9.76
N CYS A 55 1.37 -4.83 -10.51
CA CYS A 55 -0.01 -4.41 -10.71
C CYS A 55 -0.83 -5.57 -11.30
N LEU A 56 -2.09 -5.69 -10.88
CA LEU A 56 -3.05 -6.67 -11.44
C LEU A 56 -4.24 -6.00 -12.16
N GLY A 57 -4.16 -4.69 -12.42
CA GLY A 57 -5.16 -3.93 -13.19
C GLY A 57 -6.37 -3.45 -12.40
N ILE A 58 -6.71 -4.10 -11.29
CA ILE A 58 -7.89 -3.76 -10.45
C ILE A 58 -7.57 -2.85 -9.27
N CYS A 59 -6.87 -1.74 -9.52
CA CYS A 59 -6.35 -0.81 -8.49
C CYS A 59 -7.42 -0.19 -7.55
N PHE A 60 -8.71 -0.36 -7.83
CA PHE A 60 -9.77 0.06 -6.92
C PHE A 60 -9.88 -0.88 -5.72
N GLN A 61 -9.61 -2.18 -5.89
CA GLN A 61 -9.42 -3.14 -4.80
C GLN A 61 -8.07 -2.93 -4.14
N ALA A 62 -7.99 -3.19 -2.83
CA ALA A 62 -6.72 -3.22 -2.10
C ALA A 62 -6.25 -4.66 -1.86
N ASN A 63 -4.95 -4.85 -1.56
CA ASN A 63 -4.34 -6.15 -1.19
C ASN A 63 -4.86 -7.36 -1.99
N VAL A 64 -4.76 -7.28 -3.31
CA VAL A 64 -5.25 -8.35 -4.17
C VAL A 64 -4.32 -9.55 -4.11
N VAL A 65 -4.89 -10.73 -3.87
CA VAL A 65 -4.24 -12.03 -3.91
C VAL A 65 -4.97 -12.88 -4.95
N VAL A 66 -4.22 -13.56 -5.82
CA VAL A 66 -4.77 -14.51 -6.78
C VAL A 66 -4.28 -15.90 -6.42
N VAL A 67 -5.22 -16.80 -6.15
CA VAL A 67 -4.94 -18.22 -5.89
C VAL A 67 -5.10 -18.97 -7.20
N GLN A 68 -3.99 -19.48 -7.74
CA GLN A 68 -4.01 -20.35 -8.89
C GLN A 68 -4.20 -21.80 -8.44
N PRO A 69 -5.09 -22.57 -9.10
CA PRO A 69 -5.30 -23.98 -8.77
C PRO A 69 -4.03 -24.81 -8.98
N SER A 70 -3.92 -25.90 -8.24
CA SER A 70 -2.96 -26.98 -8.49
C SER A 70 -3.24 -27.70 -9.82
N SER A 71 -2.38 -28.61 -10.24
CA SER A 71 -2.67 -29.47 -11.41
C SER A 71 -3.95 -30.29 -11.20
N ALA A 72 -4.15 -30.86 -10.02
CA ALA A 72 -5.37 -31.61 -9.68
C ALA A 72 -6.59 -30.68 -9.68
N GLY A 73 -6.49 -29.50 -9.07
CA GLY A 73 -7.57 -28.51 -9.07
C GLY A 73 -7.95 -28.07 -10.48
N ARG A 74 -6.98 -27.87 -11.38
CA ARG A 74 -7.27 -27.57 -12.80
C ARG A 74 -7.98 -28.72 -13.51
N ALA A 75 -7.57 -29.96 -13.26
CA ALA A 75 -8.20 -31.15 -13.84
C ALA A 75 -9.65 -31.30 -13.36
N ALA A 76 -9.93 -30.95 -12.10
CA ALA A 76 -11.28 -30.87 -11.53
C ALA A 76 -12.09 -29.63 -11.98
N GLY A 77 -11.58 -28.84 -12.94
CA GLY A 77 -12.26 -27.66 -13.48
C GLY A 77 -11.99 -26.34 -12.73
N GLY A 78 -11.15 -26.36 -11.69
CA GLY A 78 -10.74 -25.19 -10.92
C GLY A 78 -10.15 -24.08 -11.78
N ARG A 79 -10.47 -22.84 -11.44
CA ARG A 79 -10.00 -21.62 -12.11
C ARG A 79 -9.32 -20.70 -11.10
N PRO A 80 -8.44 -19.78 -11.56
CA PRO A 80 -7.82 -18.82 -10.65
C PRO A 80 -8.88 -17.98 -9.93
N VAL A 81 -8.80 -17.94 -8.61
CA VAL A 81 -9.70 -17.12 -7.78
C VAL A 81 -8.98 -15.84 -7.38
N TRP A 82 -9.64 -14.71 -7.62
CA TRP A 82 -9.11 -13.40 -7.28
C TRP A 82 -9.77 -12.91 -6.00
N LEU A 83 -8.96 -12.59 -5.00
CA LEU A 83 -9.38 -12.10 -3.70
C LEU A 83 -8.93 -10.65 -3.55
N GLY A 84 -9.87 -9.75 -3.26
CA GLY A 84 -9.63 -8.35 -2.93
C GLY A 84 -9.76 -8.11 -1.44
N GLU A 85 -9.13 -7.05 -0.96
CA GLU A 85 -9.24 -6.60 0.44
C GLU A 85 -8.81 -7.66 1.47
N VAL A 86 -7.85 -8.51 1.09
CA VAL A 86 -7.20 -9.46 2.01
C VAL A 86 -6.30 -8.69 2.97
N THR A 87 -6.89 -8.16 4.04
CA THR A 87 -6.21 -7.23 4.97
C THR A 87 -6.12 -7.75 6.40
N GLU A 88 -7.01 -8.67 6.76
CA GLU A 88 -7.16 -9.19 8.11
C GLU A 88 -6.45 -10.54 8.23
N ASP A 89 -5.97 -10.86 9.42
CA ASP A 89 -5.19 -12.08 9.69
C ASP A 89 -6.02 -13.34 9.41
N LYS A 90 -7.29 -13.35 9.85
CA LYS A 90 -8.25 -14.44 9.55
C LYS A 90 -8.44 -14.71 8.05
N LEU A 91 -8.25 -13.70 7.18
CA LEU A 91 -8.37 -13.88 5.73
C LEU A 91 -7.11 -14.54 5.16
N VAL A 92 -5.96 -14.28 5.76
CA VAL A 92 -4.70 -14.93 5.39
C VAL A 92 -4.72 -16.39 5.85
N GLU A 93 -5.16 -16.64 7.08
CA GLU A 93 -5.36 -17.98 7.64
C GLU A 93 -6.36 -18.77 6.80
N ALA A 94 -7.52 -18.20 6.44
CA ALA A 94 -8.47 -18.89 5.58
C ALA A 94 -7.93 -19.19 4.16
N VAL A 95 -6.97 -18.40 3.65
CA VAL A 95 -6.28 -18.74 2.39
C VAL A 95 -5.30 -19.87 2.58
N ASP A 96 -4.59 -19.90 3.71
CA ASP A 96 -3.68 -20.98 4.10
C ASP A 96 -4.43 -22.31 4.24
N ASP A 97 -5.45 -22.35 5.09
CA ASP A 97 -6.31 -23.52 5.31
C ASP A 97 -6.93 -24.00 3.98
N TRP A 98 -7.39 -23.08 3.15
CA TRP A 98 -7.99 -23.46 1.87
C TRP A 98 -6.97 -24.07 0.90
N ILE A 99 -5.73 -23.58 0.89
CA ILE A 99 -4.66 -24.15 0.07
C ILE A 99 -4.24 -25.51 0.61
N PHE A 100 -4.17 -25.66 1.93
CA PHE A 100 -3.92 -26.93 2.61
C PHE A 100 -4.94 -27.98 2.15
N GLU A 101 -6.24 -27.66 2.19
CA GLU A 101 -7.34 -28.51 1.70
C GLU A 101 -7.34 -28.74 0.16
N GLY A 102 -6.37 -28.16 -0.57
CA GLY A 102 -6.16 -28.38 -2.00
C GLY A 102 -6.59 -27.23 -2.91
N GLY A 103 -7.22 -26.19 -2.35
CA GLY A 103 -7.50 -24.93 -3.00
C GLY A 103 -8.54 -24.99 -4.12
N PRO A 104 -8.51 -24.04 -5.07
CA PRO A 104 -9.55 -23.89 -6.09
C PRO A 104 -9.75 -25.15 -6.94
N GLY A 105 -11.00 -25.62 -6.97
CA GLY A 105 -11.41 -26.80 -7.75
C GLY A 105 -11.33 -28.13 -6.98
N ILE A 106 -10.62 -28.17 -5.85
CA ILE A 106 -10.59 -29.35 -4.96
C ILE A 106 -11.44 -29.06 -3.71
N ALA A 107 -11.11 -27.99 -2.99
CA ALA A 107 -11.84 -27.55 -1.81
C ALA A 107 -12.83 -26.42 -2.16
N PRO A 108 -14.03 -26.41 -1.56
CA PRO A 108 -14.98 -25.32 -1.73
C PRO A 108 -14.40 -24.01 -1.20
N LEU A 109 -14.84 -22.88 -1.77
CA LEU A 109 -14.40 -21.57 -1.31
C LEU A 109 -14.89 -21.32 0.13
N PRO A 110 -13.99 -20.98 1.08
CA PRO A 110 -14.39 -20.65 2.44
C PRO A 110 -15.35 -19.46 2.49
N ALA A 111 -16.39 -19.54 3.32
CA ALA A 111 -17.40 -18.48 3.45
C ALA A 111 -16.80 -17.12 3.82
N VAL A 112 -15.73 -17.12 4.63
CA VAL A 112 -15.02 -15.88 5.04
C VAL A 112 -14.38 -15.15 3.85
N LEU A 113 -14.07 -15.87 2.77
CA LEU A 113 -13.45 -15.32 1.56
C LEU A 113 -14.48 -14.95 0.49
N ALA A 114 -15.75 -15.33 0.64
CA ALA A 114 -16.79 -15.14 -0.37
C ALA A 114 -17.01 -13.66 -0.70
N ASP A 115 -17.10 -12.80 0.31
CA ASP A 115 -17.27 -11.36 0.15
C ASP A 115 -16.04 -10.66 -0.47
N HIS A 116 -14.90 -11.35 -0.47
CA HIS A 116 -13.63 -10.87 -1.00
C HIS A 116 -13.38 -11.32 -2.44
N VAL A 117 -14.24 -12.18 -3.01
CA VAL A 117 -14.07 -12.63 -4.40
C VAL A 117 -14.30 -11.46 -5.35
N THR A 118 -13.33 -11.27 -6.24
CA THR A 118 -13.37 -10.29 -7.33
C THR A 118 -12.98 -10.99 -8.63
N SER A 119 -12.85 -10.23 -9.71
CA SER A 119 -12.30 -10.71 -10.98
C SER A 119 -11.31 -9.69 -11.54
N LYS A 120 -10.50 -10.12 -12.51
CA LYS A 120 -9.62 -9.24 -13.30
C LYS A 120 -10.41 -8.11 -13.98
N ASP A 121 -11.64 -8.41 -14.39
CA ASP A 121 -12.51 -7.51 -15.16
C ASP A 121 -13.51 -6.76 -14.27
N ALA A 122 -13.38 -6.88 -12.95
CA ALA A 122 -14.26 -6.23 -12.01
C ALA A 122 -14.25 -4.70 -12.25
N LYS A 123 -15.45 -4.13 -12.31
CA LYS A 123 -15.62 -2.69 -12.55
C LYS A 123 -15.71 -1.97 -11.21
N LYS A 124 -15.02 -0.84 -11.11
CA LYS A 124 -15.10 0.01 -9.92
C LYS A 124 -16.57 0.40 -9.66
N PRO A 125 -17.11 0.17 -8.46
CA PRO A 125 -18.49 0.51 -8.15
C PRO A 125 -18.71 2.02 -8.34
N LYS A 126 -19.76 2.38 -9.10
CA LYS A 126 -20.15 3.77 -9.31
C LYS A 126 -20.67 4.31 -7.97
N LYS A 127 -20.07 5.38 -7.45
CA LYS A 127 -20.59 6.06 -6.25
C LYS A 127 -22.06 6.44 -6.49
N ARG A 128 -22.97 5.98 -5.61
CA ARG A 128 -24.38 6.42 -5.63
C ARG A 128 -24.40 7.96 -5.58
N LYS A 129 -25.11 8.59 -6.51
CA LYS A 129 -25.27 10.05 -6.52
C LYS A 129 -26.00 10.44 -5.24
N LYS A 130 -25.32 11.19 -4.36
CA LYS A 130 -25.96 11.76 -3.17
C LYS A 130 -27.14 12.65 -3.60
N PRO A 131 -28.32 12.54 -2.95
CA PRO A 131 -29.48 13.38 -3.29
C PRO A 131 -29.14 14.86 -3.12
N LYS A 132 -29.67 15.72 -4.00
CA LYS A 132 -29.32 17.15 -4.12
C LYS A 132 -29.37 17.92 -2.78
N HIS A 133 -30.31 17.59 -1.89
CA HIS A 133 -30.44 18.21 -0.57
C HIS A 133 -29.20 18.04 0.32
N SER A 134 -28.49 16.91 0.22
CA SER A 134 -27.27 16.67 1.01
C SER A 134 -26.05 17.47 0.52
N LYS A 135 -26.07 18.00 -0.71
CA LYS A 135 -25.05 18.94 -1.22
C LYS A 135 -25.33 20.37 -0.77
N ALA A 136 -26.60 20.77 -0.74
CA ALA A 136 -27.01 22.08 -0.22
C ALA A 136 -26.67 22.21 1.27
N ALA A 137 -27.06 21.23 2.09
CA ALA A 137 -26.75 21.21 3.52
C ALA A 137 -25.23 21.24 3.82
N LYS A 138 -24.41 20.55 3.00
CA LYS A 138 -22.93 20.60 3.14
C LYS A 138 -22.33 21.94 2.69
N LYS A 139 -22.98 22.66 1.77
CA LYS A 139 -22.54 23.99 1.31
C LYS A 139 -22.83 25.04 2.39
N GLU A 140 -24.02 25.01 2.98
CA GLU A 140 -24.41 25.88 4.10
C GLU A 140 -23.44 25.72 5.28
N ARG A 141 -23.21 24.48 5.72
CA ARG A 141 -22.29 24.19 6.84
C ARG A 141 -20.83 24.61 6.59
N ARG A 142 -20.41 24.70 5.33
CA ARG A 142 -19.07 25.16 4.92
C ARG A 142 -19.00 26.69 4.80
N LYS A 143 -20.14 27.34 4.55
CA LYS A 143 -20.30 28.80 4.55
C LYS A 143 -20.29 29.32 5.99
N GLU A 144 -21.04 28.68 6.89
CA GLU A 144 -21.04 28.98 8.34
C GLU A 144 -19.63 28.86 8.94
N LYS A 145 -18.93 27.74 8.70
CA LYS A 145 -17.54 27.56 9.15
C LYS A 145 -16.53 28.58 8.59
N ARG A 146 -16.83 29.24 7.47
CA ARG A 146 -16.00 30.32 6.91
C ARG A 146 -16.36 31.69 7.46
N GLY A 147 -17.61 31.90 7.88
CA GLY A 147 -18.05 33.13 8.55
C GLY A 147 -17.54 33.23 9.98
N ASP A 148 -17.45 32.09 10.69
CA ASP A 148 -17.00 32.05 12.09
C ASP A 148 -15.48 32.32 12.26
N ALA A 149 -14.69 32.12 11.19
CA ALA A 149 -13.26 32.41 11.18
C ALA A 149 -12.92 33.89 10.84
N ALA A 150 -13.92 34.76 10.72
CA ALA A 150 -13.78 36.16 10.31
C ALA A 150 -14.38 37.15 11.33
N ARG A 151 -14.11 36.93 12.62
CA ARG A 151 -14.30 37.98 13.64
C ARG A 151 -13.01 38.76 13.82
N PRO A 152 -12.98 40.07 13.52
CA PRO A 152 -11.92 40.95 14.00
C PRO A 152 -12.16 41.23 15.49
N ASP A 153 -11.15 40.97 16.31
CA ASP A 153 -11.00 41.56 17.65
C ASP A 153 -10.56 43.01 17.45
N GLU A 154 -11.47 43.99 17.50
CA GLU A 154 -11.13 45.40 17.76
C GLU A 154 -12.29 46.16 18.46
N ASP A 155 -12.00 46.65 19.67
CA ASP A 155 -12.13 48.04 20.18
C ASP A 155 -12.38 48.02 21.71
N GLY A 156 -11.73 48.76 22.60
CA GLY A 156 -10.77 49.85 22.56
C GLY A 156 -10.63 50.44 23.99
N GLY A 157 -9.51 51.09 24.33
CA GLY A 157 -9.36 51.73 25.66
C GLY A 157 -7.99 52.35 25.94
N LYS A 158 -7.89 53.67 25.78
CA LYS A 158 -6.68 54.53 25.74
C LYS A 158 -6.28 55.07 27.13
N ALA A 159 -4.98 55.13 27.47
CA ALA A 159 -4.32 56.25 28.18
C ALA A 159 -2.81 56.03 28.43
N GLY A 160 -2.01 57.11 28.29
CA GLY A 160 -0.87 57.33 29.22
C GLY A 160 0.57 57.36 28.69
N LYS A 161 0.98 58.50 28.12
CA LYS A 161 2.27 59.23 28.29
C LYS A 161 3.66 58.52 28.18
N LYS A 162 4.45 59.17 27.28
CA LYS A 162 5.86 59.65 27.42
C LYS A 162 7.00 58.63 27.40
N GLY A 163 7.92 58.83 26.44
CA GLY A 163 9.36 58.68 26.72
C GLY A 163 10.28 58.30 25.56
N ARG A 164 10.89 59.32 24.92
CA ARG A 164 12.29 59.37 24.42
C ARG A 164 12.82 58.31 23.41
N LYS A 165 12.87 58.75 22.14
CA LYS A 165 14.07 59.04 21.31
C LYS A 165 15.29 58.09 21.41
N SER A 166 15.64 57.43 20.29
CA SER A 166 16.86 57.64 19.47
C SER A 166 16.90 56.62 18.32
N LYS A 167 16.78 57.04 17.05
CA LYS A 167 17.87 57.18 16.05
C LYS A 167 18.92 56.06 16.11
N LYS A 168 19.06 55.28 15.02
CA LYS A 168 20.23 55.36 14.12
C LYS A 168 20.05 54.47 12.88
N ASP A 169 20.34 55.09 11.74
CA ASP A 169 20.49 54.58 10.39
C ASP A 169 21.52 53.44 10.26
N GLY A 170 21.39 52.61 9.23
CA GLY A 170 22.39 51.58 8.95
C GLY A 170 22.15 50.72 7.71
N LYS A 171 22.10 51.33 6.53
CA LYS A 171 22.27 50.65 5.23
C LYS A 171 23.69 50.10 5.10
N SER A 172 23.85 48.82 4.69
CA SER A 172 24.86 48.45 3.69
C SER A 172 24.70 47.03 3.16
N LYS A 173 24.59 46.95 1.83
CA LYS A 173 25.02 45.82 1.00
C LYS A 173 26.54 45.62 1.18
N LYS A 174 27.07 44.41 1.10
CA LYS A 174 27.97 43.99 0.00
C LYS A 174 28.39 42.52 0.11
N ASP A 175 28.63 42.02 -1.09
CA ASP A 175 29.10 40.74 -1.61
C ASP A 175 30.40 40.17 -1.03
N GLY A 176 30.61 38.87 -1.29
CA GLY A 176 31.93 38.20 -1.26
C GLY A 176 31.81 36.70 -0.96
N LYS A 177 31.55 35.83 -1.95
CA LYS A 177 32.51 35.20 -2.88
C LYS A 177 33.38 34.08 -2.26
N LYS A 178 33.05 32.85 -2.67
CA LYS A 178 33.89 31.66 -3.00
C LYS A 178 35.24 31.47 -2.30
N THR A 179 35.45 30.23 -1.86
CA THR A 179 36.50 29.28 -2.34
C THR A 179 36.07 27.86 -1.92
N LYS A 180 36.01 26.87 -2.82
CA LYS A 180 37.08 25.91 -3.21
C LYS A 180 37.72 25.22 -1.99
N ALA A 181 38.16 23.98 -1.98
CA ALA A 181 38.14 22.81 -2.87
C ALA A 181 38.92 21.76 -2.07
N GLY A 182 38.61 20.47 -2.20
CA GLY A 182 39.41 19.41 -1.57
C GLY A 182 39.22 18.07 -2.26
N LYS A 183 39.90 17.93 -3.41
CA LYS A 183 40.12 16.70 -4.16
C LYS A 183 41.57 16.30 -3.96
N SER A 184 41.86 15.08 -3.51
CA SER A 184 43.01 14.23 -3.93
C SER A 184 42.86 12.87 -3.23
N THR A 185 42.54 11.76 -3.94
CA THR A 185 43.44 10.82 -4.66
C THR A 185 44.39 10.03 -3.76
N LYS A 186 44.44 8.70 -3.92
CA LYS A 186 45.55 7.94 -4.54
C LYS A 186 45.41 6.43 -4.19
N ASP A 187 45.04 5.60 -5.17
CA ASP A 187 45.82 4.52 -5.80
C ASP A 187 46.43 3.45 -4.89
N GLY A 188 46.11 2.19 -5.19
CA GLY A 188 46.80 1.00 -4.70
C GLY A 188 46.55 -0.17 -5.64
N LYS A 189 47.44 -0.32 -6.64
CA LYS A 189 47.46 -1.36 -7.68
C LYS A 189 48.63 -2.31 -7.38
N GLY A 190 48.40 -3.62 -7.45
CA GLY A 190 49.45 -4.67 -7.50
C GLY A 190 49.04 -5.92 -6.71
N GLY A 191 49.15 -7.16 -7.20
CA GLY A 191 49.77 -7.68 -8.41
C GLY A 191 49.40 -9.15 -8.67
N ARG A 192 49.75 -9.65 -9.86
CA ARG A 192 49.66 -11.05 -10.31
C ARG A 192 50.91 -11.84 -9.85
N SER A 193 50.78 -13.18 -9.85
CA SER A 193 51.77 -14.23 -10.21
C SER A 193 52.28 -15.18 -9.11
N GLY A 194 52.39 -16.47 -9.49
CA GLY A 194 52.96 -17.61 -8.75
C GLY A 194 51.88 -18.68 -8.47
N LYS A 195 51.62 -19.71 -9.29
CA LYS A 195 52.44 -20.86 -9.76
C LYS A 195 52.84 -21.78 -8.61
N ASP A 196 52.11 -22.88 -8.44
CA ASP A 196 52.55 -24.27 -8.19
C ASP A 196 51.38 -25.22 -8.46
#